data_AF-A0A2H5WQ48-F1
#
_entry.id   AF-A0A2H5WQ48-F1
#
_cell.length_a   1.000
_cell.length_b   1.000
_cell.length_c   1.000
_cell.angle_alpha   90.00
_cell.angle_beta   90.00
_cell.angle_gamma   90.00
#
_symmetry.space_group_name_H-M   'P 1'
#
loop_
_entity.id
_entity.type
_entity.pdbx_description
1 polymer ?
#
loop_
_entity_poly.entity_id
_entity_poly.type
_entity_poly.pdbx_seq_one_letter_code
_entity_poly.pdbx_strand_id
1 'polypeptide(L)'
;MLTALASLQDWDALFLYTYSHSADLKAERITGMFDINQHPVMWGLMRAGAALFLRGDVARARRWTAAELNADDEIDHLRTSWAWGLVSGEHAGLDGRWAFRHRIGIVRRREDTPPNALPPDKVALNPERYESDTGEVVWAGFSQQRGVFVVRSPVSKVAVGFLKGRSYELGDRFQLRCVEAPLDGFAAFVLTALEHGTRWRCLITTVSYAENTGWNLRELGEGRITVGNQWGDAPTRIAVPTLELSVPFPARKVACWALDSNGKRRQRVAAVSAGRNTARLRLEPAHRTMWYELILG
;
A
#
# COMPACT_ATOMS: atom_id res chain seq x y z
N MET A 1 -0.66 0.78 1.71
CA MET A 1 -1.66 1.87 1.63
C MET A 1 -1.80 2.57 2.96
N LEU A 2 -2.27 1.88 4.02
CA LEU A 2 -2.51 2.49 5.32
C LEU A 2 -1.30 3.22 5.92
N THR A 3 -0.11 2.64 5.85
CA THR A 3 1.14 3.28 6.34
C THR A 3 1.51 4.57 5.59
N ALA A 4 1.26 4.62 4.29
CA ALA A 4 1.46 5.83 3.49
C ALA A 4 0.43 6.91 3.84
N LEU A 5 -0.83 6.50 4.07
CA LEU A 5 -1.88 7.42 4.51
C LEU A 5 -1.60 7.94 5.92
N ALA A 6 -1.19 7.09 6.86
CA ALA A 6 -0.81 7.50 8.22
C ALA A 6 0.32 8.52 8.21
N SER A 7 1.32 8.32 7.35
CA SER A 7 2.44 9.25 7.16
C SER A 7 1.99 10.58 6.54
N LEU A 8 1.15 10.53 5.50
CA LEU A 8 0.51 11.73 4.91
C LEU A 8 -0.33 12.49 5.94
N GLN A 9 -1.04 11.76 6.81
CA GLN A 9 -1.92 12.32 7.84
C GLN A 9 -1.18 12.75 9.11
N ASP A 10 0.12 12.47 9.22
CA ASP A 10 0.93 12.81 10.40
C ASP A 10 0.40 12.13 11.67
N TRP A 11 -0.01 10.86 11.57
CA TRP A 11 -0.49 10.08 12.72
C TRP A 11 0.65 9.73 13.68
N ASP A 12 0.40 9.81 14.98
CA ASP A 12 1.38 9.46 16.01
C ASP A 12 1.63 7.96 16.13
N ALA A 13 0.65 7.13 15.79
CA ALA A 13 0.74 5.69 15.95
C ALA A 13 -0.08 4.91 14.92
N LEU A 14 0.42 3.71 14.62
CA LEU A 14 -0.27 2.72 13.80
C LEU A 14 0.02 1.34 14.38
N PHE A 15 -1.03 0.60 14.74
CA PHE A 15 -0.92 -0.70 15.39
C PHE A 15 -1.45 -1.81 14.48
N LEU A 16 -0.78 -2.95 14.51
CA LEU A 16 -1.33 -4.19 13.97
C LEU A 16 -2.23 -4.80 15.03
N TYR A 17 -3.43 -5.22 14.62
CA TYR A 17 -4.46 -5.65 15.55
C TYR A 17 -4.06 -6.89 16.36
N THR A 18 -3.80 -8.03 15.71
CA THR A 18 -3.46 -9.27 16.41
C THR A 18 -2.24 -9.96 15.83
N TYR A 19 -1.27 -10.30 16.69
CA TYR A 19 -0.14 -11.13 16.29
C TYR A 19 -0.59 -12.56 15.94
N SER A 20 -1.25 -13.23 16.89
CA SER A 20 -1.91 -14.53 16.70
C SER A 20 -3.02 -14.73 17.73
N HIS A 21 -4.13 -15.32 17.31
CA HIS A 21 -5.17 -15.85 18.21
C HIS A 21 -4.87 -17.31 18.64
N SER A 22 -3.81 -17.93 18.13
CA SER A 22 -3.41 -19.31 18.42
C SER A 22 -2.14 -19.35 19.28
N ALA A 23 -2.04 -20.37 20.14
CA ALA A 23 -0.79 -20.70 20.82
C ALA A 23 0.20 -21.45 19.90
N ASP A 24 -0.27 -22.02 18.78
CA ASP A 24 0.60 -22.64 17.78
C ASP A 24 1.24 -21.57 16.90
N LEU A 25 2.46 -21.18 17.28
CA LEU A 25 3.27 -20.22 16.54
C LEU A 25 4.02 -20.83 15.36
N LYS A 26 3.82 -22.12 15.02
CA LYS A 26 4.52 -22.83 13.94
C LYS A 26 3.55 -23.54 12.98
N ALA A 27 2.35 -22.98 12.80
CA ALA A 27 1.36 -23.56 11.91
C ALA A 27 1.78 -23.63 10.43
N GLU A 28 2.80 -22.86 10.01
CA GLU A 28 3.33 -22.79 8.62
C GLU A 28 2.25 -22.47 7.56
N ARG A 29 1.13 -21.90 8.03
CA ARG A 29 -0.04 -21.55 7.24
C ARG A 29 -0.75 -20.33 7.83
N ILE A 30 -1.58 -19.68 7.04
CA ILE A 30 -2.50 -18.63 7.52
C ILE A 30 -3.62 -19.29 8.33
N THR A 31 -3.84 -18.86 9.57
CA THR A 31 -4.77 -19.49 10.53
C THR A 31 -6.04 -18.69 10.80
N GLY A 32 -6.11 -17.44 10.33
CA GLY A 32 -7.25 -16.56 10.59
C GLY A 32 -7.21 -15.28 9.77
N MET A 33 -8.32 -14.54 9.76
CA MET A 33 -8.43 -13.27 9.03
C MET A 33 -7.49 -12.18 9.55
N PHE A 34 -7.21 -12.18 10.86
CA PHE A 34 -6.49 -11.10 11.53
C PHE A 34 -5.10 -11.49 12.02
N ASP A 35 -4.76 -12.78 11.97
CA ASP A 35 -3.46 -13.27 12.43
C ASP A 35 -2.37 -12.88 11.44
N ILE A 36 -1.36 -12.16 11.93
CA ILE A 36 -0.24 -11.73 11.08
C ILE A 36 0.97 -12.68 11.19
N ASN A 37 1.13 -13.40 12.30
CA ASN A 37 2.34 -14.17 12.63
C ASN A 37 2.85 -15.07 11.50
N GLN A 38 1.95 -15.72 10.77
CA GLN A 38 2.25 -16.66 9.70
C GLN A 38 1.83 -16.19 8.31
N HIS A 39 1.44 -14.92 8.16
CA HIS A 39 0.95 -14.41 6.88
C HIS A 39 2.11 -13.85 6.03
N PRO A 40 2.53 -14.53 4.94
CA PRO A 40 3.73 -14.14 4.21
C PRO A 40 3.60 -12.79 3.50
N VAL A 41 2.40 -12.43 3.02
CA VAL A 41 2.16 -11.11 2.40
C VAL A 41 2.32 -9.97 3.40
N MET A 42 1.75 -10.10 4.60
CA MET A 42 1.85 -9.06 5.63
C MET A 42 3.31 -8.86 6.06
N TRP A 43 4.03 -9.94 6.36
CA TRP A 43 5.45 -9.86 6.70
C TRP A 43 6.33 -9.38 5.56
N GLY A 44 6.07 -9.84 4.32
CA GLY A 44 6.84 -9.44 3.16
C GLY A 44 6.70 -7.96 2.81
N LEU A 45 5.59 -7.33 3.21
CA LEU A 45 5.35 -5.89 3.07
C LEU A 45 5.70 -5.09 4.33
N MET A 46 5.99 -5.73 5.46
CA MET A 46 6.19 -5.06 6.75
C MET A 46 7.32 -4.03 6.71
N ARG A 47 8.44 -4.36 6.08
CA ARG A 47 9.58 -3.43 5.93
C ARG A 47 9.22 -2.20 5.11
N ALA A 48 8.45 -2.38 4.03
CA ALA A 48 7.93 -1.28 3.25
C ALA A 48 6.96 -0.42 4.08
N GLY A 49 6.09 -1.05 4.86
CA GLY A 49 5.19 -0.36 5.79
C GLY A 49 5.94 0.50 6.80
N ALA A 50 6.96 -0.06 7.44
CA ALA A 50 7.82 0.63 8.39
C ALA A 50 8.58 1.81 7.76
N ALA A 51 9.10 1.65 6.54
CA ALA A 51 9.76 2.75 5.82
C ALA A 51 8.77 3.89 5.48
N LEU A 52 7.57 3.55 4.99
CA LEU A 52 6.56 4.54 4.66
C LEU A 52 6.13 5.37 5.88
N PHE A 53 5.94 4.71 7.03
CA PHE A 53 5.43 5.36 8.23
C PHE A 53 6.54 5.85 9.17
N LEU A 54 7.36 4.96 9.73
CA LEU A 54 8.33 5.29 10.78
C LEU A 54 9.50 6.14 10.27
N ARG A 55 9.95 5.90 9.03
CA ARG A 55 10.98 6.75 8.40
C ARG A 55 10.38 8.02 7.77
N GLY A 56 9.06 8.09 7.64
CA GLY A 56 8.37 9.23 7.04
C GLY A 56 8.64 9.36 5.54
N ASP A 57 8.72 8.24 4.80
CA ASP A 57 9.03 8.30 3.37
C ASP A 57 7.98 9.07 2.56
N VAL A 58 6.75 9.20 3.07
CA VAL A 58 5.70 10.03 2.46
C VAL A 58 5.62 11.34 3.24
N ALA A 59 5.67 12.46 2.52
CA ALA A 59 5.56 13.77 3.14
C ALA A 59 4.15 13.99 3.71
N ARG A 60 4.09 14.57 4.91
CA ARG A 60 2.84 15.06 5.52
C ARG A 60 2.11 16.02 4.59
N ALA A 61 0.77 15.98 4.60
CA ALA A 61 -0.02 16.90 3.81
C ALA A 61 0.19 18.35 4.29
N ARG A 62 0.23 19.27 3.33
CA ARG A 62 0.56 20.69 3.53
C ARG A 62 -0.57 21.46 4.19
N ARG A 63 -1.82 21.05 3.96
CA ARG A 63 -3.01 21.68 4.52
C ARG A 63 -3.78 20.74 5.43
N TRP A 64 -4.65 21.35 6.22
CA TRP A 64 -5.65 20.67 7.02
C TRP A 64 -7.03 20.85 6.41
N THR A 65 -7.95 20.00 6.81
CA THR A 65 -9.39 20.21 6.76
C THR A 65 -9.92 19.77 8.10
N ALA A 66 -10.62 20.65 8.80
CA ALA A 66 -11.15 20.35 10.11
C ALA A 66 -12.62 20.73 10.18
N ALA A 67 -13.37 19.96 10.96
CA ALA A 67 -14.73 20.27 11.32
C ALA A 67 -14.88 20.27 12.83
N GLU A 68 -15.78 21.10 13.33
CA GLU A 68 -16.10 21.16 14.73
C GLU A 68 -17.09 20.07 15.09
N LEU A 69 -16.79 19.32 16.16
CA LEU A 69 -17.72 18.45 16.85
C LEU A 69 -17.57 18.76 18.34
N ASN A 70 -18.50 19.55 18.86
CA ASN A 70 -18.50 19.90 20.28
C ASN A 70 -18.99 18.69 21.12
N ALA A 71 -18.87 18.79 22.44
CA ALA A 71 -19.20 17.67 23.33
C ALA A 71 -20.68 17.32 23.34
N ASP A 72 -21.58 18.31 23.21
CA ASP A 72 -23.02 18.06 23.24
C ASP A 72 -23.46 17.33 21.97
N ASP A 73 -22.98 17.77 20.80
CA ASP A 73 -23.21 17.10 19.52
C ASP A 73 -22.63 15.67 19.50
N GLU A 74 -21.41 15.49 20.04
CA GLU A 74 -20.78 14.17 20.16
C GLU A 74 -21.63 13.23 21.03
N ILE A 75 -22.09 13.71 22.19
CA ILE A 75 -22.96 12.94 23.10
C ILE A 75 -24.27 12.56 22.41
N ASP A 76 -24.88 13.47 21.66
CA ASP A 76 -26.14 13.20 20.97
C ASP A 76 -25.96 12.14 19.88
N HIS A 77 -24.88 12.21 19.09
CA HIS A 77 -24.57 11.18 18.09
C HIS A 77 -24.21 9.82 18.72
N LEU A 78 -23.57 9.81 19.90
CA LEU A 78 -23.24 8.58 20.62
C LEU A 78 -24.49 7.76 20.98
N ARG A 79 -25.64 8.40 21.21
CA ARG A 79 -26.92 7.73 21.55
C ARG A 79 -27.40 6.79 20.45
N THR A 80 -27.01 7.04 19.20
CA THR A 80 -27.37 6.23 18.03
C THR A 80 -26.19 5.44 17.47
N SER A 81 -25.02 5.55 18.09
CA SER A 81 -23.81 4.85 17.65
C SER A 81 -23.84 3.36 18.00
N TRP A 82 -23.03 2.56 17.31
CA TRP A 82 -22.87 1.14 17.56
C TRP A 82 -21.47 0.66 17.15
N ALA A 83 -21.16 -0.62 17.41
CA ALA A 83 -19.81 -1.17 17.24
C ALA A 83 -19.19 -0.99 15.84
N TRP A 84 -20.01 -0.79 14.80
CA TRP A 84 -19.55 -0.61 13.42
C TRP A 84 -19.94 0.74 12.80
N GLY A 85 -20.45 1.66 13.63
CA GLY A 85 -20.83 3.02 13.27
C GLY A 85 -20.59 3.93 14.46
N LEU A 86 -19.32 4.23 14.71
CA LEU A 86 -18.88 5.13 15.77
C LEU A 86 -19.08 6.59 15.35
N VAL A 87 -19.20 7.47 16.33
CA VAL A 87 -19.16 8.92 16.08
C VAL A 87 -17.82 9.27 15.43
N SER A 88 -17.89 10.05 14.38
CA SER A 88 -16.77 10.34 13.49
C SER A 88 -16.94 11.73 12.89
N GLY A 89 -15.91 12.19 12.17
CA GLY A 89 -15.92 13.48 11.49
C GLY A 89 -17.06 13.63 10.46
N GLU A 90 -17.63 12.55 9.97
CA GLU A 90 -18.75 12.58 9.01
C GLU A 90 -19.99 13.25 9.63
N HIS A 91 -20.19 13.11 10.95
CA HIS A 91 -21.28 13.78 11.67
C HIS A 91 -21.08 15.30 11.72
N ALA A 92 -19.83 15.75 11.62
CA ALA A 92 -19.46 17.16 11.52
C ALA A 92 -19.29 17.64 10.06
N GLY A 93 -19.71 16.83 9.08
CA GLY A 93 -19.63 17.17 7.65
C GLY A 93 -18.26 16.96 7.01
N LEU A 94 -17.34 16.21 7.65
CA LEU A 94 -16.12 15.75 6.99
C LEU A 94 -16.42 14.64 5.98
N ASP A 95 -15.70 14.66 4.87
CA ASP A 95 -15.67 13.57 3.92
C ASP A 95 -14.36 12.78 4.07
N GLY A 96 -14.45 11.48 4.39
CA GLY A 96 -13.28 10.62 4.56
C GLY A 96 -12.35 10.59 3.34
N ARG A 97 -12.85 10.90 2.14
CA ARG A 97 -12.05 11.00 0.91
C ARG A 97 -11.04 12.15 0.97
N TRP A 98 -11.29 13.19 1.78
CA TRP A 98 -10.34 14.29 1.97
C TRP A 98 -9.04 13.86 2.62
N ALA A 99 -9.01 12.73 3.35
CA ALA A 99 -7.79 12.18 3.95
C ALA A 99 -6.71 11.84 2.91
N PHE A 100 -7.07 11.62 1.65
CA PHE A 100 -6.09 11.39 0.58
C PHE A 100 -5.48 12.68 0.02
N ARG A 101 -6.05 13.84 0.36
CA ARG A 101 -5.65 15.16 -0.15
C ARG A 101 -4.93 16.01 0.89
N HIS A 102 -5.56 16.15 2.05
CA HIS A 102 -5.15 17.01 3.16
C HIS A 102 -5.19 16.22 4.47
N ARG A 103 -4.53 16.73 5.52
CA ARG A 103 -4.77 16.22 6.88
C ARG A 103 -6.22 16.49 7.26
N ILE A 104 -6.89 15.51 7.85
CA ILE A 104 -8.26 15.67 8.34
C ILE A 104 -8.31 15.56 9.85
N GLY A 105 -9.16 16.35 10.50
CA GLY A 105 -9.29 16.32 11.96
C GLY A 105 -10.60 16.89 12.47
N ILE A 106 -10.97 16.49 13.68
CA ILE A 106 -12.10 17.06 14.40
C ILE A 106 -11.52 18.03 15.44
N VAL A 107 -12.15 19.19 15.60
CA VAL A 107 -11.84 20.13 16.69
C VAL A 107 -13.03 20.22 17.64
N ARG A 108 -12.78 20.36 18.93
CA ARG A 108 -13.86 20.49 19.95
C ARG A 108 -14.46 21.89 20.02
N ARG A 109 -13.67 22.90 19.63
CA ARG A 109 -14.07 24.29 19.56
C ARG A 109 -13.53 24.87 18.27
N ARG A 110 -14.30 25.73 17.62
CA ARG A 110 -13.88 26.40 16.38
C ARG A 110 -12.54 27.12 16.49
N GLU A 111 -12.24 27.72 17.64
CA GLU A 111 -10.99 28.43 17.92
C GLU A 111 -9.74 27.52 17.90
N ASP A 112 -9.91 26.20 18.08
CA ASP A 112 -8.82 25.22 18.02
C ASP A 112 -8.52 24.77 16.57
N THR A 113 -9.23 25.32 15.57
CA THR A 113 -9.01 25.01 14.15
C THR A 113 -7.58 25.36 13.72
N PRO A 114 -6.82 24.45 13.09
CA PRO A 114 -5.48 24.75 12.61
C PRO A 114 -5.48 25.99 11.69
N PRO A 115 -4.52 26.93 11.82
CA PRO A 115 -4.53 28.20 11.07
C PRO A 115 -4.56 28.06 9.54
N ASN A 116 -4.14 26.92 9.01
CA ASN A 116 -4.11 26.60 7.58
C ASN A 116 -5.17 25.54 7.17
N ALA A 117 -6.18 25.32 8.01
CA ALA A 117 -7.28 24.42 7.69
C ALA A 117 -8.22 25.06 6.66
N LEU A 118 -8.56 24.28 5.65
CA LEU A 118 -9.65 24.61 4.75
C LEU A 118 -10.97 24.18 5.41
N PRO A 119 -12.03 25.00 5.33
CA PRO A 119 -13.35 24.54 5.74
C PRO A 119 -13.87 23.47 4.76
N PRO A 120 -14.74 22.55 5.24
CA PRO A 120 -15.30 21.45 4.45
C PRO A 120 -15.81 21.83 3.04
N ASP A 121 -16.54 22.94 2.93
CA ASP A 121 -17.14 23.43 1.68
C ASP A 121 -16.12 23.92 0.63
N LYS A 122 -14.85 24.11 1.03
CA LYS A 122 -13.77 24.57 0.15
C LYS A 122 -12.83 23.47 -0.31
N VAL A 123 -13.06 22.22 0.11
CA VAL A 123 -12.21 21.09 -0.29
C VAL A 123 -12.75 20.46 -1.57
N ALA A 124 -12.13 20.82 -2.69
CA ALA A 124 -12.46 20.23 -3.99
C ALA A 124 -12.08 18.74 -4.04
N LEU A 125 -13.05 17.89 -4.35
CA LEU A 125 -12.86 16.48 -4.65
C LEU A 125 -13.05 16.21 -6.14
N ASN A 126 -12.12 15.46 -6.72
CA ASN A 126 -12.34 14.80 -8.00
C ASN A 126 -12.71 13.34 -7.70
N PRO A 127 -13.95 12.91 -7.99
CA PRO A 127 -14.42 11.56 -7.66
C PRO A 127 -13.65 10.45 -8.37
N GLU A 128 -12.95 10.76 -9.46
CA GLU A 128 -12.17 9.78 -10.23
C GLU A 128 -10.70 9.68 -9.80
N ARG A 129 -10.22 10.65 -9.02
CA ARG A 129 -8.81 10.76 -8.66
C ARG A 129 -8.61 11.59 -7.40
N TYR A 130 -8.15 10.94 -6.35
CA TYR A 130 -7.67 11.59 -5.14
C TYR A 130 -6.15 11.73 -5.23
N GLU A 131 -5.65 12.94 -5.07
CA GLU A 131 -4.23 13.26 -5.13
C GLU A 131 -3.88 14.19 -3.98
N SER A 132 -2.89 13.79 -3.18
CA SER A 132 -2.35 14.56 -2.08
C SER A 132 -1.86 15.94 -2.52
N ASP A 133 -1.92 16.94 -1.64
CA ASP A 133 -1.39 18.27 -1.91
C ASP A 133 0.15 18.34 -1.99
N THR A 134 0.82 17.24 -1.65
CA THR A 134 2.25 16.98 -1.89
C THR A 134 2.51 16.40 -3.29
N GLY A 135 1.51 15.75 -3.90
CA GLY A 135 1.63 15.01 -5.17
C GLY A 135 2.22 13.60 -5.01
N GLU A 136 2.56 13.18 -3.78
CA GLU A 136 3.22 11.89 -3.54
C GLU A 136 2.25 10.73 -3.50
N VAL A 137 1.02 10.92 -3.03
CA VAL A 137 -0.03 9.89 -2.96
C VAL A 137 -1.11 10.17 -3.99
N VAL A 138 -1.44 9.16 -4.79
CA VAL A 138 -2.54 9.19 -5.77
C VAL A 138 -3.38 7.92 -5.66
N TRP A 139 -4.70 8.06 -5.62
CA TRP A 139 -5.66 6.97 -5.71
C TRP A 139 -6.70 7.26 -6.79
N ALA A 140 -6.81 6.41 -7.80
CA ALA A 140 -7.67 6.66 -8.96
C ALA A 140 -8.25 5.37 -9.54
N GLY A 141 -9.14 5.49 -10.53
CA GLY A 141 -9.69 4.34 -11.29
C GLY A 141 -10.99 3.77 -10.73
N PHE A 142 -11.74 4.59 -10.00
CA PHE A 142 -12.97 4.20 -9.31
C PHE A 142 -14.13 3.88 -10.26
N SER A 143 -14.40 4.74 -11.26
CA SER A 143 -15.49 4.51 -12.25
C SER A 143 -15.39 3.17 -12.97
N GLN A 144 -14.17 2.68 -13.17
CA GLN A 144 -13.91 1.41 -13.85
C GLN A 144 -13.92 0.21 -12.90
N GLN A 145 -14.13 0.43 -11.59
CA GLN A 145 -13.97 -0.58 -10.53
C GLN A 145 -12.57 -1.22 -10.54
N ARG A 146 -11.55 -0.47 -10.98
CA ARG A 146 -10.16 -0.89 -11.14
C ARG A 146 -9.24 0.08 -10.40
N GLY A 147 -9.54 0.28 -9.11
CA GLY A 147 -8.84 1.23 -8.26
C GLY A 147 -7.34 0.93 -8.17
N VAL A 148 -6.50 1.98 -8.24
CA VAL A 148 -5.04 1.88 -8.10
C VAL A 148 -4.51 3.00 -7.23
N PHE A 149 -3.76 2.61 -6.20
CA PHE A 149 -3.06 3.49 -5.29
C PHE A 149 -1.57 3.53 -5.63
N VAL A 150 -1.04 4.74 -5.81
CA VAL A 150 0.36 4.99 -6.18
C VAL A 150 1.00 5.90 -5.13
N VAL A 151 2.23 5.56 -4.74
CA VAL A 151 3.12 6.44 -3.97
C VAL A 151 4.35 6.76 -4.81
N ARG A 152 4.63 8.06 -4.94
CA ARG A 152 5.70 8.63 -5.76
C ARG A 152 6.76 9.36 -4.93
N SER A 153 6.98 8.92 -3.69
CA SER A 153 7.92 9.63 -2.81
C SER A 153 9.37 9.43 -3.26
N PRO A 154 10.31 10.30 -2.88
CA PRO A 154 11.68 10.24 -3.37
C PRO A 154 12.35 8.88 -3.13
N VAL A 155 12.16 8.30 -1.94
CA VAL A 155 12.88 7.09 -1.48
C VAL A 155 12.02 5.82 -1.44
N SER A 156 10.71 5.92 -1.66
CA SER A 156 9.80 4.77 -1.77
C SER A 156 8.80 4.94 -2.91
N LYS A 157 8.60 3.85 -3.67
CA LYS A 157 7.76 3.80 -4.86
C LYS A 157 6.73 2.70 -4.68
N VAL A 158 5.43 3.00 -4.80
CA VAL A 158 4.36 2.02 -4.58
C VAL A 158 3.38 2.06 -5.75
N ALA A 159 2.90 0.89 -6.18
CA ALA A 159 1.69 0.75 -6.96
C ALA A 159 0.92 -0.48 -6.46
N VAL A 160 -0.34 -0.31 -6.08
CA VAL A 160 -1.19 -1.41 -5.60
C VAL A 160 -2.62 -1.24 -6.09
N GLY A 161 -3.23 -2.34 -6.53
CA GLY A 161 -4.57 -2.36 -7.09
C GLY A 161 -4.64 -3.19 -8.37
N PHE A 162 -5.59 -2.88 -9.24
CA PHE A 162 -5.73 -3.55 -10.54
C PHE A 162 -4.76 -2.96 -11.58
N LEU A 163 -3.54 -3.50 -11.62
CA LEU A 163 -2.42 -2.95 -12.37
C LEU A 163 -2.36 -3.42 -13.84
N LYS A 164 -2.94 -4.58 -14.16
CA LYS A 164 -2.75 -5.27 -15.44
C LYS A 164 -3.03 -4.39 -16.67
N GLY A 165 -2.14 -4.49 -17.65
CA GLY A 165 -2.28 -3.83 -18.95
C GLY A 165 -1.99 -2.34 -18.96
N ARG A 166 -1.60 -1.76 -17.81
CA ARG A 166 -1.37 -0.32 -17.65
C ARG A 166 0.07 -0.03 -17.26
N SER A 167 0.47 1.23 -17.46
CA SER A 167 1.75 1.77 -17.02
C SER A 167 1.51 2.89 -15.99
N TYR A 168 2.37 2.94 -14.98
CA TYR A 168 2.27 3.86 -13.85
C TYR A 168 3.58 4.63 -13.69
N GLU A 169 3.46 5.95 -13.58
CA GLU A 169 4.56 6.85 -13.21
C GLU A 169 4.70 6.85 -11.69
N LEU A 170 5.90 6.53 -11.21
CA LEU A 170 6.20 6.35 -9.80
C LEU A 170 7.02 7.51 -9.19
N GLY A 171 7.13 8.65 -9.87
CA GLY A 171 8.05 9.73 -9.54
C GLY A 171 9.48 9.45 -10.02
N ASP A 172 10.28 10.51 -10.16
CA ASP A 172 11.71 10.48 -10.51
C ASP A 172 12.02 9.68 -11.79
N ARG A 173 11.05 9.65 -12.74
CA ARG A 173 11.12 8.90 -14.00
C ARG A 173 11.14 7.37 -13.84
N PHE A 174 10.82 6.84 -12.66
CA PHE A 174 10.51 5.43 -12.52
C PHE A 174 9.16 5.13 -13.15
N GLN A 175 9.09 4.05 -13.93
CA GLN A 175 7.86 3.59 -14.55
C GLN A 175 7.65 2.11 -14.30
N LEU A 176 6.41 1.73 -13.99
CA LEU A 176 6.01 0.34 -13.80
C LEU A 176 4.93 -0.03 -14.80
N ARG A 177 5.15 -1.09 -15.56
CA ARG A 177 4.12 -1.72 -16.38
C ARG A 177 3.78 -3.08 -15.81
N CYS A 178 2.50 -3.35 -15.58
CA CYS A 178 2.05 -4.69 -15.22
C CYS A 178 1.65 -5.45 -16.49
N VAL A 179 2.42 -6.48 -16.82
CA VAL A 179 2.17 -7.31 -18.02
C VAL A 179 1.05 -8.30 -17.72
N GLU A 180 1.16 -9.01 -16.60
CA GLU A 180 0.17 -9.99 -16.16
C GLU A 180 0.11 -10.00 -14.63
N ALA A 181 -1.07 -10.23 -14.07
CA ALA A 181 -1.23 -10.41 -12.64
C ALA A 181 -2.45 -11.30 -12.33
N PRO A 182 -2.36 -12.17 -11.31
CA PRO A 182 -3.50 -12.93 -10.81
C PRO A 182 -4.69 -12.07 -10.38
N LEU A 183 -5.81 -12.72 -10.03
CA LEU A 183 -7.04 -12.07 -9.57
C LEU A 183 -7.52 -11.00 -10.56
N ASP A 184 -7.51 -11.34 -11.84
CA ASP A 184 -7.86 -10.45 -12.94
C ASP A 184 -7.12 -9.10 -12.90
N GLY A 185 -5.83 -9.15 -12.56
CA GLY A 185 -4.93 -8.02 -12.66
C GLY A 185 -4.58 -7.33 -11.35
N PHE A 186 -4.96 -7.87 -10.19
CA PHE A 186 -4.56 -7.31 -8.90
C PHE A 186 -3.10 -7.60 -8.57
N ALA A 187 -2.36 -6.56 -8.19
CA ALA A 187 -0.97 -6.68 -7.78
C ALA A 187 -0.58 -5.55 -6.82
N ALA A 188 0.41 -5.83 -5.99
CA ALA A 188 1.15 -4.87 -5.19
C ALA A 188 2.63 -4.90 -5.60
N PHE A 189 3.17 -3.72 -5.89
CA PHE A 189 4.57 -3.44 -6.10
C PHE A 189 5.01 -2.38 -5.10
N VAL A 190 6.11 -2.64 -4.42
CA VAL A 190 6.80 -1.64 -3.60
C VAL A 190 8.29 -1.70 -3.86
N LEU A 191 8.92 -0.55 -4.06
CA LEU A 191 10.37 -0.36 -4.02
C LEU A 191 10.67 0.56 -2.84
N THR A 192 11.55 0.12 -1.95
CA THR A 192 11.99 0.87 -0.77
C THR A 192 13.50 1.03 -0.84
N ALA A 193 13.99 2.26 -0.90
CA ALA A 193 15.42 2.52 -0.76
C ALA A 193 15.86 2.16 0.67
N LEU A 194 16.84 1.28 0.79
CA LEU A 194 17.52 0.96 2.04
C LEU A 194 18.71 1.91 2.25
N GLU A 195 19.38 2.26 1.15
CA GLU A 195 20.44 3.26 1.06
C GLU A 195 20.19 4.10 -0.19
N HIS A 196 20.46 5.40 -0.13
CA HIS A 196 20.30 6.32 -1.26
C HIS A 196 21.36 7.43 -1.23
N GLY A 197 21.52 8.13 -2.36
CA GLY A 197 22.56 9.14 -2.56
C GLY A 197 23.26 8.92 -3.90
N THR A 198 24.59 8.81 -3.88
CA THR A 198 25.41 8.49 -5.08
C THR A 198 25.13 7.08 -5.61
N ARG A 199 24.85 6.14 -4.71
CA ARG A 199 24.43 4.77 -5.01
C ARG A 199 23.18 4.46 -4.21
N TRP A 200 22.25 3.76 -4.85
CA TRP A 200 21.03 3.29 -4.24
C TRP A 200 21.10 1.78 -4.07
N ARG A 201 20.65 1.33 -2.91
CA ARG A 201 20.36 -0.08 -2.64
C ARG A 201 18.91 -0.16 -2.19
N CYS A 202 18.08 -0.86 -2.95
CA CYS A 202 16.64 -0.91 -2.75
C CYS A 202 16.18 -2.34 -2.57
N LEU A 203 15.15 -2.53 -1.74
CA LEU A 203 14.35 -3.75 -1.69
C LEU A 203 13.10 -3.54 -2.54
N ILE A 204 12.83 -4.45 -3.46
CA ILE A 204 11.57 -4.52 -4.18
C ILE A 204 10.76 -5.68 -3.62
N THR A 205 9.49 -5.44 -3.31
CA THR A 205 8.51 -6.45 -2.94
C THR A 205 7.38 -6.48 -3.96
N THR A 206 7.05 -7.66 -4.50
CA THR A 206 5.97 -7.86 -5.48
C THR A 206 5.07 -9.02 -5.09
N VAL A 207 3.75 -8.81 -5.05
CA VAL A 207 2.81 -9.87 -4.64
C VAL A 207 1.41 -9.58 -5.16
N SER A 208 0.62 -10.61 -5.45
CA SER A 208 -0.80 -10.48 -5.77
C SER A 208 -1.66 -11.02 -4.63
N TYR A 209 -1.46 -12.27 -4.25
CA TYR A 209 -2.16 -12.88 -3.12
C TYR A 209 -1.34 -14.03 -2.52
N ALA A 210 -1.80 -14.54 -1.38
CA ALA A 210 -1.32 -15.79 -0.81
C ALA A 210 -2.50 -16.65 -0.37
N GLU A 211 -2.30 -17.96 -0.45
CA GLU A 211 -3.28 -18.96 -0.04
C GLU A 211 -2.55 -20.19 0.51
N ASN A 212 -3.13 -20.86 1.49
CA ASN A 212 -2.71 -22.18 1.95
C ASN A 212 -3.05 -23.25 0.91
N THR A 213 -2.40 -24.40 1.02
CA THR A 213 -2.69 -25.53 0.15
C THR A 213 -4.05 -26.11 0.52
N GLY A 214 -4.96 -26.24 -0.46
CA GLY A 214 -6.32 -26.74 -0.20
C GLY A 214 -7.25 -25.72 0.48
N TRP A 215 -6.92 -24.42 0.43
CA TRP A 215 -7.80 -23.35 0.91
C TRP A 215 -9.14 -23.39 0.16
N ASN A 216 -10.22 -23.62 0.89
CA ASN A 216 -11.54 -23.87 0.29
C ASN A 216 -12.40 -22.61 0.35
N LEU A 217 -12.32 -21.80 -0.71
CA LEU A 217 -13.22 -20.68 -0.92
C LEU A 217 -14.61 -21.18 -1.30
N ARG A 218 -15.63 -20.63 -0.64
CA ARG A 218 -17.04 -20.94 -0.87
C ARG A 218 -17.75 -19.70 -1.37
N GLU A 219 -18.49 -19.84 -2.46
CA GLU A 219 -19.44 -18.83 -2.92
C GLU A 219 -20.73 -18.92 -2.10
N LEU A 220 -21.18 -17.79 -1.58
CA LEU A 220 -22.42 -17.68 -0.81
C LEU A 220 -23.58 -17.13 -1.67
N GLY A 221 -23.35 -16.92 -2.97
CA GLY A 221 -24.26 -16.21 -3.87
C GLY A 221 -24.09 -14.68 -3.82
N GLU A 222 -24.67 -13.99 -4.80
CA GLU A 222 -24.67 -12.51 -4.89
C GLU A 222 -23.27 -11.89 -4.87
N GLY A 223 -22.28 -12.58 -5.44
CA GLY A 223 -20.88 -12.12 -5.47
C GLY A 223 -20.15 -12.20 -4.14
N ARG A 224 -20.74 -12.84 -3.11
CA ARG A 224 -20.10 -13.04 -1.81
C ARG A 224 -19.28 -14.31 -1.79
N ILE A 225 -18.04 -14.22 -1.32
CA ILE A 225 -17.11 -15.34 -1.19
C ILE A 225 -16.59 -15.36 0.25
N THR A 226 -16.43 -16.55 0.83
CA THR A 226 -15.83 -16.73 2.15
C THR A 226 -14.99 -18.00 2.22
N VAL A 227 -13.94 -17.97 3.03
CA VAL A 227 -13.29 -19.20 3.49
C VAL A 227 -13.95 -19.76 4.77
N GLY A 228 -14.65 -18.92 5.54
CA GLY A 228 -15.08 -19.26 6.88
C GLY A 228 -13.92 -19.77 7.72
N ASN A 229 -13.96 -21.05 8.08
CA ASN A 229 -12.91 -21.75 8.83
C ASN A 229 -12.14 -22.78 7.99
N GLN A 230 -12.34 -22.83 6.66
CA GLN A 230 -11.79 -23.85 5.76
C GLN A 230 -10.45 -23.42 5.16
N TRP A 231 -9.50 -23.11 6.03
CA TRP A 231 -8.23 -22.47 5.67
C TRP A 231 -7.29 -23.35 4.83
N GLY A 232 -7.56 -24.64 4.66
CA GLY A 232 -6.59 -25.59 4.09
C GLY A 232 -5.36 -25.75 4.97
N ASP A 233 -4.29 -26.34 4.45
CA ASP A 233 -3.10 -26.77 5.20
C ASP A 233 -1.81 -26.09 4.72
N ALA A 234 -0.76 -26.22 5.53
CA ALA A 234 0.58 -25.83 5.14
C ALA A 234 1.03 -26.62 3.88
N PRO A 235 1.85 -26.03 3.00
CA PRO A 235 2.40 -24.68 3.08
C PRO A 235 1.46 -23.62 2.50
N THR A 236 1.64 -22.36 2.95
CA THR A 236 1.16 -21.19 2.21
C THR A 236 1.94 -21.00 0.91
N ARG A 237 1.20 -20.72 -0.17
CA ARG A 237 1.66 -20.40 -1.52
C ARG A 237 1.45 -18.92 -1.79
N ILE A 238 2.40 -18.32 -2.50
CA ILE A 238 2.37 -16.89 -2.85
C ILE A 238 2.29 -16.79 -4.37
N ALA A 239 1.31 -16.04 -4.86
CA ALA A 239 1.22 -15.68 -6.27
C ALA A 239 1.79 -14.28 -6.46
N VAL A 240 2.64 -14.12 -7.47
CA VAL A 240 3.30 -12.86 -7.82
C VAL A 240 2.94 -12.43 -9.24
N PRO A 241 2.92 -11.13 -9.53
CA PRO A 241 2.66 -10.61 -10.87
C PRO A 241 3.87 -10.76 -11.79
N THR A 242 3.65 -10.50 -13.08
CA THR A 242 4.70 -10.20 -14.07
C THR A 242 4.73 -8.69 -14.32
N LEU A 243 5.84 -8.06 -13.92
CA LEU A 243 6.03 -6.61 -13.98
C LEU A 243 7.26 -6.25 -14.81
N GLU A 244 7.19 -5.10 -15.47
CA GLU A 244 8.33 -4.44 -16.10
C GLU A 244 8.60 -3.12 -15.39
N LEU A 245 9.73 -3.04 -14.69
CA LEU A 245 10.20 -1.83 -14.01
C LEU A 245 11.22 -1.14 -14.90
N SER A 246 10.93 0.09 -15.32
CA SER A 246 11.90 0.97 -15.98
C SER A 246 12.49 1.93 -14.96
N VAL A 247 13.83 1.97 -14.88
CA VAL A 247 14.59 2.79 -13.94
C VAL A 247 15.43 3.83 -14.70
N PRO A 248 15.66 5.03 -14.13
CA PRO A 248 16.34 6.14 -14.79
C PRO A 248 17.87 6.04 -14.75
N PHE A 249 18.41 4.83 -15.00
CA PHE A 249 19.83 4.53 -15.04
C PHE A 249 20.18 3.73 -16.30
N PRO A 250 21.36 3.91 -16.90
CA PRO A 250 21.81 3.05 -17.99
C PRO A 250 22.01 1.62 -17.48
N ALA A 251 21.72 0.60 -18.31
CA ALA A 251 21.75 -0.81 -17.92
C ALA A 251 23.04 -1.27 -17.21
N ARG A 252 24.20 -0.73 -17.60
CA ARG A 252 25.50 -1.03 -16.94
C ARG A 252 25.62 -0.56 -15.48
N LYS A 253 24.79 0.38 -15.06
CA LYS A 253 24.70 0.92 -13.69
C LYS A 253 23.55 0.31 -12.89
N VAL A 254 22.93 -0.74 -13.41
CA VAL A 254 21.80 -1.41 -12.79
C VAL A 254 22.16 -2.86 -12.54
N ALA A 255 22.03 -3.28 -11.29
CA ALA A 255 22.15 -4.67 -10.93
C ALA A 255 20.96 -5.09 -10.07
N CYS A 256 20.37 -6.24 -10.39
CA CYS A 256 19.17 -6.73 -9.74
C CYS A 256 19.30 -8.23 -9.46
N TRP A 257 18.85 -8.67 -8.29
CA TRP A 257 18.85 -10.08 -7.90
C TRP A 257 17.52 -10.47 -7.28
N ALA A 258 16.98 -11.60 -7.72
CA ALA A 258 15.94 -12.31 -7.00
C ALA A 258 16.51 -12.87 -5.69
N LEU A 259 15.80 -12.65 -4.59
CA LEU A 259 16.22 -13.05 -3.25
C LEU A 259 15.51 -14.33 -2.79
N ASP A 260 16.13 -15.07 -1.89
CA ASP A 260 15.47 -16.14 -1.13
C ASP A 260 14.73 -15.60 0.11
N SER A 261 14.13 -16.50 0.89
CA SER A 261 13.39 -16.16 2.12
C SER A 261 14.26 -15.61 3.25
N ASN A 262 15.59 -15.76 3.16
CA ASN A 262 16.55 -15.16 4.10
C ASN A 262 17.13 -13.83 3.58
N GLY A 263 16.66 -13.36 2.41
CA GLY A 263 17.18 -12.16 1.77
C GLY A 263 18.53 -12.33 1.06
N LYS A 264 19.00 -13.57 0.86
CA LYS A 264 20.24 -13.84 0.12
C LYS A 264 19.98 -13.79 -1.38
N ARG A 265 20.95 -13.26 -2.14
CA ARG A 265 20.91 -13.25 -3.60
C ARG A 265 20.93 -14.68 -4.13
N ARG A 266 19.96 -15.03 -4.98
CA ARG A 266 19.84 -16.36 -5.59
C ARG A 266 20.11 -16.34 -7.09
N GLN A 267 19.43 -15.44 -7.79
CA GLN A 267 19.47 -15.38 -9.25
C GLN A 267 19.59 -13.93 -9.70
N ARG A 268 20.48 -13.65 -10.65
CA ARG A 268 20.60 -12.31 -11.25
C ARG A 268 19.44 -12.07 -12.23
N VAL A 269 18.80 -10.91 -12.13
CA VAL A 269 17.80 -10.43 -13.08
C VAL A 269 18.49 -9.48 -14.06
N ALA A 270 18.40 -9.78 -15.35
CA ALA A 270 19.05 -8.98 -16.38
C ALA A 270 18.40 -7.60 -16.51
N ALA A 271 19.22 -6.56 -16.48
CA ALA A 271 18.82 -5.20 -16.84
C ALA A 271 19.05 -5.02 -18.35
N VAL A 272 17.98 -4.77 -19.10
CA VAL A 272 18.07 -4.51 -20.55
C VAL A 272 18.04 -3.01 -20.82
N SER A 273 18.79 -2.56 -21.82
CA SER A 273 18.74 -1.16 -22.24
C SER A 273 17.36 -0.83 -22.82
N ALA A 274 16.74 0.25 -22.34
CA ALA A 274 15.47 0.77 -22.85
C ALA A 274 15.62 2.24 -23.32
N GLY A 275 16.86 2.66 -23.58
CA GLY A 275 17.25 4.02 -23.94
C GLY A 275 18.64 4.36 -23.41
N ARG A 276 19.18 5.54 -23.74
CA ARG A 276 20.54 5.93 -23.35
C ARG A 276 20.77 5.91 -21.83
N ASN A 277 19.77 6.34 -21.06
CA ASN A 277 19.82 6.46 -19.60
C ASN A 277 18.66 5.74 -18.91
N THR A 278 18.12 4.70 -19.55
CA THR A 278 16.99 3.94 -19.01
C THR A 278 17.28 2.45 -19.14
N ALA A 279 17.05 1.71 -18.07
CA ALA A 279 17.11 0.26 -18.06
C ALA A 279 15.75 -0.30 -17.67
N ARG A 280 15.42 -1.47 -18.22
CA ARG A 280 14.22 -2.22 -17.87
C ARG A 280 14.60 -3.53 -17.19
N LEU A 281 13.87 -3.84 -16.13
CA LEU A 281 13.92 -5.09 -15.39
C LEU A 281 12.58 -5.79 -15.55
N ARG A 282 12.62 -7.09 -15.79
CA ARG A 282 11.43 -7.94 -15.76
C ARG A 282 11.39 -8.70 -14.43
N LEU A 283 10.32 -8.57 -13.68
CA LEU A 283 10.09 -9.23 -12.40
C LEU A 283 8.92 -10.19 -12.58
N GLU A 284 9.11 -11.49 -12.45
CA GLU A 284 8.11 -12.47 -12.88
C GLU A 284 8.13 -13.77 -12.06
N PRO A 285 7.07 -14.59 -12.11
CA PRO A 285 6.95 -15.82 -11.32
C PRO A 285 8.09 -16.83 -11.49
N ALA A 286 8.77 -16.83 -12.65
CA ALA A 286 9.91 -17.71 -12.91
C ALA A 286 11.06 -17.50 -11.91
N HIS A 287 11.17 -16.31 -11.29
CA HIS A 287 12.14 -16.01 -10.25
C HIS A 287 11.79 -16.59 -8.88
N ARG A 288 10.62 -17.25 -8.72
CA ARG A 288 10.19 -17.94 -7.48
C ARG A 288 10.44 -17.12 -6.21
N THR A 289 10.16 -15.84 -6.27
CA THR A 289 10.34 -14.91 -5.15
C THR A 289 9.37 -13.75 -5.26
N MET A 290 9.06 -13.16 -4.10
CA MET A 290 8.41 -11.86 -4.02
C MET A 290 9.40 -10.73 -3.75
N TRP A 291 10.69 -11.02 -3.53
CA TRP A 291 11.69 -10.02 -3.16
C TRP A 291 12.85 -9.93 -4.15
N TYR A 292 13.26 -8.70 -4.42
CA TYR A 292 14.43 -8.41 -5.24
C TYR A 292 15.30 -7.35 -4.56
N GLU A 293 16.62 -7.49 -4.66
CA GLU A 293 17.55 -6.41 -4.35
C GLU A 293 17.90 -5.69 -5.65
N LEU A 294 17.70 -4.38 -5.67
CA LEU A 294 18.05 -3.49 -6.78
C LEU A 294 19.16 -2.55 -6.36
N ILE A 295 20.20 -2.45 -7.17
CA ILE A 295 21.29 -1.51 -7.01
C ILE A 295 21.34 -0.57 -8.22
N LEU A 296 21.40 0.73 -7.96
CA LEU A 296 21.53 1.79 -8.96
C LEU A 296 22.74 2.66 -8.61
N GLY A 297 23.69 2.86 -9.52
CA GLY A 297 24.89 3.69 -9.26
C GLY A 297 26.00 3.50 -10.27
#